data_AF-A0A9P6XG05-F1
#
_entry.id   AF-A0A9P6XG05-F1
#
_cell.length_a   1.000
_cell.length_b   1.000
_cell.length_c   1.000
_cell.angle_alpha   90.00
_cell.angle_beta   90.00
_cell.angle_gamma   90.00
#
_symmetry.space_group_name_H-M   'P 1'
#
loop_
_entity.id
_entity.type
_entity.pdbx_description
1 polymer ?
#
loop_
_entity_poly.entity_id
_entity_poly.type
_entity_poly.pdbx_seq_one_letter_code
_entity_poly.pdbx_strand_id
1 'polypeptide(L)'
;MKHGIAINCFNHTQLKTLEEAQNKCIHKIYGASGKTSTKVMLHLAKLPTVKGRIAILQAQFLFPSLSLPEDTLLYLLMPHIQYTRGHQWYRLSKTALWRLMPPTIADLDVRGFRTREKKFLYSNLEKQIQDKNSRLLSSYRPTIILDPILWLPMTHEESSRCLRWHLG
;
A
#
# COMPACT_ATOMS: atom_id res chain seq x y z
N MET A 1 -5.55 15.69 3.18
CA MET A 1 -4.20 15.08 3.29
C MET A 1 -3.93 13.96 2.28
N LYS A 2 -4.88 13.05 1.95
CA LYS A 2 -4.67 11.95 0.98
C LYS A 2 -4.17 12.40 -0.40
N HIS A 3 -4.72 13.49 -0.94
CA HIS A 3 -4.38 13.99 -2.27
C HIS A 3 -2.91 14.44 -2.40
N GLY A 4 -2.33 15.09 -1.37
CA GLY A 4 -0.93 15.53 -1.42
C GLY A 4 0.07 14.37 -1.51
N ILE A 5 -0.22 13.25 -0.83
CA ILE A 5 0.61 12.03 -0.90
C ILE A 5 0.44 11.34 -2.26
N ALA A 6 -0.78 11.35 -2.81
CA ALA A 6 -1.07 10.73 -4.10
C ALA A 6 -0.44 11.46 -5.29
N ILE A 7 -0.23 12.77 -5.18
CA ILE A 7 0.31 13.58 -6.28
C ILE A 7 1.85 13.56 -6.23
N ASN A 8 2.46 13.51 -5.06
CA ASN A 8 3.91 13.65 -4.91
C ASN A 8 4.72 12.44 -5.38
N CYS A 9 5.88 12.73 -5.99
CA CYS A 9 6.94 11.76 -6.21
C CYS A 9 7.93 11.83 -5.06
N PHE A 10 7.90 10.85 -4.17
CA PHE A 10 8.81 10.80 -3.02
C PHE A 10 10.19 10.31 -3.44
N ASN A 11 11.23 11.00 -2.96
CA ASN A 11 12.59 10.48 -3.03
C ASN A 11 12.84 9.46 -1.91
N HIS A 12 14.01 8.80 -1.93
CA HIS A 12 14.34 7.75 -0.97
C HIS A 12 14.35 8.26 0.49
N THR A 13 14.85 9.47 0.74
CA THR A 13 14.93 10.03 2.10
C THR A 13 13.54 10.33 2.66
N GLN A 14 12.66 10.94 1.87
CA GLN A 14 11.27 11.20 2.25
C GLN A 14 10.49 9.90 2.51
N LEU A 15 10.70 8.87 1.67
CA LEU A 15 10.10 7.56 1.89
C LEU A 15 10.56 6.96 3.23
N LYS A 16 11.86 7.05 3.53
CA LYS A 16 12.42 6.57 4.79
C LYS A 16 11.81 7.30 5.99
N THR A 17 11.72 8.63 5.94
CA THR A 17 11.09 9.42 7.02
C THR A 17 9.63 9.04 7.23
N LEU A 18 8.88 8.82 6.14
CA LEU A 18 7.48 8.42 6.24
C LEU A 18 7.33 7.00 6.80
N GLU A 19 8.25 6.09 6.45
CA GLU A 19 8.32 4.74 7.01
C GLU A 19 8.67 4.74 8.50
N GLU A 20 9.62 5.57 8.93
CA GLU A 20 9.95 5.77 10.34
C GLU A 20 8.77 6.35 11.13
N ALA A 21 8.05 7.33 10.57
CA ALA A 21 6.85 7.88 11.18
C ALA A 21 5.75 6.83 11.33
N GLN A 22 5.51 6.01 10.29
CA GLN A 22 4.58 4.89 10.35
C GLN A 22 4.98 3.88 11.42
N ASN A 23 6.27 3.53 11.50
CA ASN A 23 6.78 2.58 12.48
C ASN A 23 6.56 3.07 13.92
N LYS A 24 6.81 4.35 14.20
CA LYS A 24 6.52 4.97 15.51
C LYS A 24 5.04 4.88 15.88
N CYS A 25 4.14 5.12 14.92
CA CYS A 25 2.70 4.99 15.16
C CYS A 25 2.30 3.54 15.46
N ILE A 26 2.85 2.58 14.71
CA ILE A 26 2.59 1.15 14.91
C ILE A 26 3.07 0.71 16.30
N HIS A 27 4.29 1.10 16.71
CA HIS A 27 4.77 0.80 18.06
C HIS A 27 3.84 1.33 19.14
N LYS A 28 3.33 2.56 19.00
CA LYS A 28 2.35 3.12 19.94
C LYS A 28 1.04 2.34 19.98
N ILE A 29 0.50 1.94 18.83
CA ILE A 29 -0.75 1.16 18.75
C ILE A 29 -0.60 -0.19 19.46
N TYR A 30 0.54 -0.85 19.27
CA TYR A 30 0.81 -2.18 19.83
C TYR A 30 1.50 -2.14 21.21
N GLY A 31 1.70 -0.96 21.82
CA GLY A 31 2.43 -0.82 23.10
C GLY A 31 3.87 -1.35 23.06
N ALA A 32 4.46 -1.44 21.88
CA ALA A 32 5.71 -2.15 21.67
C ALA A 32 6.94 -1.25 21.80
N SER A 33 8.07 -1.83 22.22
CA SER A 33 9.35 -1.12 22.29
C SER A 33 9.83 -0.69 20.91
N GLY A 34 10.52 0.45 20.81
CA GLY A 34 11.09 0.97 19.55
C GLY A 34 12.08 0.03 18.86
N LYS A 35 12.59 -0.99 19.56
CA LYS A 35 13.48 -2.03 19.04
C LYS A 35 12.73 -3.21 18.39
N THR A 36 11.42 -3.30 18.56
CA THR A 36 10.61 -4.41 18.02
C THR A 36 10.40 -4.24 16.52
N SER A 37 10.44 -5.35 15.78
CA SER A 37 10.19 -5.33 14.34
C SER A 37 8.74 -4.97 14.04
N THR A 38 8.52 -3.91 13.26
CA THR A 38 7.18 -3.54 12.79
C THR A 38 6.69 -4.40 11.64
N LYS A 39 7.57 -5.20 11.00
CA LYS A 39 7.19 -6.10 9.89
C LYS A 39 6.09 -7.08 10.30
N VAL A 40 6.21 -7.64 11.50
CA VAL A 40 5.22 -8.59 12.05
C VAL A 40 3.89 -7.90 12.34
N MET A 41 3.93 -6.71 12.94
CA MET A 41 2.73 -5.91 13.24
C MET A 41 2.01 -5.45 11.96
N LEU A 42 2.78 -5.05 10.95
CA LEU A 42 2.25 -4.73 9.62
C LEU A 42 1.56 -5.95 9.00
N HIS A 43 2.16 -7.13 9.16
CA HIS A 43 1.60 -8.36 8.64
C HIS A 43 0.29 -8.76 9.35
N LEU A 44 0.27 -8.70 10.68
CA LEU A 44 -0.94 -8.93 11.50
C LEU A 44 -2.08 -7.99 11.11
N ALA A 45 -1.75 -6.71 10.94
CA ALA A 45 -2.71 -5.69 10.51
C ALA A 45 -3.01 -5.73 9.00
N LYS A 46 -2.31 -6.58 8.24
CA LYS A 46 -2.37 -6.73 6.77
C LYS A 46 -2.20 -5.39 6.06
N LEU A 47 -1.31 -4.57 6.63
CA LEU A 47 -1.01 -3.24 6.17
C LEU A 47 0.09 -3.27 5.12
N PRO A 48 -0.14 -2.71 3.91
CA PRO A 48 0.93 -2.54 2.96
C PRO A 48 2.01 -1.59 3.50
N THR A 49 3.25 -1.76 3.02
CA THR A 49 4.37 -0.85 3.30
C THR A 49 4.04 0.57 2.83
N VAL A 50 4.75 1.57 3.34
CA VAL A 50 4.61 2.97 2.88
C VAL A 50 4.72 3.06 1.35
N LYS A 51 5.70 2.36 0.77
CA LYS A 51 5.87 2.29 -0.69
C LYS A 51 4.67 1.68 -1.41
N GLY A 52 4.09 0.60 -0.87
CA GLY A 52 2.87 -0.02 -1.41
C GLY A 52 1.67 0.92 -1.32
N ARG A 53 1.49 1.60 -0.18
CA ARG A 53 0.42 2.60 0.02
C ARG A 53 0.51 3.76 -0.95
N ILE A 54 1.71 4.29 -1.15
CA ILE A 54 1.96 5.37 -2.11
C ILE A 54 1.60 4.93 -3.52
N ALA A 55 2.04 3.73 -3.94
CA ALA A 55 1.69 3.21 -5.27
C ALA A 55 0.16 3.06 -5.46
N ILE A 56 -0.55 2.63 -4.42
CA ILE A 56 -2.01 2.54 -4.41
C ILE A 56 -2.64 3.92 -4.54
N LEU A 57 -2.24 4.87 -3.71
CA LEU A 57 -2.78 6.23 -3.72
C LEU A 57 -2.52 6.92 -5.06
N GLN A 58 -1.32 6.77 -5.63
CA GLN A 58 -0.95 7.32 -6.92
C GLN A 58 -1.81 6.69 -8.04
N ALA A 59 -2.02 5.37 -8.03
CA ALA A 59 -2.88 4.71 -9.01
C ALA A 59 -4.35 5.13 -8.86
N GLN A 60 -4.85 5.25 -7.63
CA GLN A 60 -6.20 5.76 -7.35
C GLN A 60 -6.39 7.21 -7.78
N PHE A 61 -5.33 8.03 -7.76
CA PHE A 61 -5.36 9.40 -8.27
C PHE A 61 -5.34 9.44 -9.80
N LEU A 62 -4.55 8.58 -10.45
CA LEU A 62 -4.46 8.52 -11.90
C LEU A 62 -5.68 7.87 -12.56
N PHE A 63 -6.31 6.89 -11.92
CA PHE A 63 -7.42 6.12 -12.49
C PHE A 63 -8.60 7.00 -12.96
N PRO A 64 -9.12 7.94 -12.14
CA PRO A 64 -10.19 8.85 -12.57
C PRO A 64 -9.81 9.71 -13.77
N SER A 65 -8.52 10.05 -13.94
CA SER A 65 -8.07 10.88 -15.07
C SER A 65 -8.24 10.21 -16.43
N LEU A 66 -8.41 8.89 -16.44
CA LEU A 66 -8.66 8.11 -17.65
C LEU A 66 -10.16 8.01 -17.99
N SER A 67 -11.03 8.07 -16.99
CA SER A 67 -12.48 7.89 -17.15
C SER A 67 -13.23 9.23 -17.20
N LEU A 68 -12.58 10.30 -17.65
CA LEU A 68 -13.20 11.61 -17.75
C LEU A 68 -14.01 11.73 -19.04
N PRO A 69 -15.12 12.51 -19.03
CA PRO A 69 -15.83 12.87 -20.25
C PRO A 69 -14.92 13.58 -21.25
N GLU A 70 -15.19 13.38 -22.54
CA GLU A 70 -14.38 13.92 -23.64
C GLU A 70 -14.31 15.45 -23.63
N ASP A 71 -15.36 16.09 -23.12
CA ASP A 71 -15.51 17.55 -23.05
C ASP A 71 -14.67 18.20 -21.93
N THR A 72 -14.01 17.40 -21.09
CA THR A 72 -13.20 17.96 -20.00
C THR A 72 -11.85 18.44 -20.51
N LEU A 73 -11.41 19.62 -20.04
CA LEU A 73 -10.10 20.17 -20.36
C LEU A 73 -8.96 19.16 -20.11
N LEU A 74 -9.06 18.39 -19.02
CA LEU A 74 -8.06 17.39 -18.67
C LEU A 74 -8.04 16.22 -19.67
N TYR A 75 -9.18 15.80 -20.22
CA TYR A 75 -9.24 14.80 -21.29
C TYR A 75 -8.55 15.31 -22.56
N LEU A 76 -8.84 16.54 -22.98
CA LEU A 76 -8.22 17.18 -24.14
C LEU A 76 -6.69 17.33 -23.99
N LEU A 77 -6.23 17.62 -22.78
CA LEU A 77 -4.80 17.76 -22.48
C LEU A 77 -4.10 16.42 -22.21
N MET A 78 -4.86 15.33 -22.06
CA MET A 78 -4.32 14.03 -21.66
C MET A 78 -3.22 13.53 -22.63
N PRO A 79 -3.38 13.59 -23.97
CA PRO A 79 -2.31 13.18 -24.87
C PRO A 79 -0.99 13.92 -24.61
N HIS A 80 -1.04 15.23 -24.40
CA HIS A 80 0.16 16.02 -24.13
C HIS A 80 0.76 15.71 -22.74
N ILE A 81 -0.09 15.55 -21.73
CA ILE A 81 0.31 15.25 -20.35
C ILE A 81 0.97 13.87 -20.24
N GLN A 82 0.44 12.87 -20.96
CA GLN A 82 0.90 11.49 -20.91
C GLN A 82 2.26 11.27 -21.58
N TYR A 83 2.64 12.10 -22.57
CA TYR A 83 3.93 11.97 -23.26
C TYR A 83 5.00 12.94 -22.74
N THR A 84 4.62 13.94 -21.95
CA THR A 84 5.56 14.91 -21.39
C THR A 84 6.35 14.31 -20.22
N ARG A 85 7.63 14.00 -20.44
CA ARG A 85 8.52 13.37 -19.44
C ARG A 85 8.66 14.17 -18.13
N GLY A 86 8.54 15.49 -18.19
CA GLY A 86 8.60 16.38 -17.02
C GLY A 86 7.31 16.46 -16.21
N HIS A 87 6.19 15.99 -16.76
CA HIS A 87 4.89 16.14 -16.11
C HIS A 87 4.71 15.13 -14.98
N GLN A 88 4.05 15.57 -13.89
CA GLN A 88 3.85 14.76 -12.70
C GLN A 88 3.06 13.48 -13.00
N TRP A 89 2.02 13.56 -13.83
CA TRP A 89 1.27 12.39 -14.32
C TRP A 89 2.19 11.33 -14.94
N TYR A 90 3.12 11.73 -15.82
CA TYR A 90 4.07 10.80 -16.45
C TYR A 90 4.96 10.12 -15.41
N ARG A 91 5.40 10.85 -14.39
CA ARG A 91 6.22 10.28 -13.31
C ARG A 91 5.43 9.29 -12.47
N LEU A 92 4.18 9.62 -12.15
CA LEU A 92 3.28 8.75 -11.38
C LEU A 92 2.89 7.49 -12.15
N SER A 93 2.79 7.55 -13.49
CA SER A 93 2.46 6.38 -14.32
C SER A 93 3.58 5.33 -14.37
N LYS A 94 4.79 5.66 -13.89
CA LYS A 94 5.91 4.70 -13.78
C LYS A 94 5.87 3.84 -12.51
N THR A 95 4.88 4.05 -11.65
CA THR A 95 4.75 3.33 -10.38
C THR A 95 4.40 1.85 -10.59
N ALA A 96 4.79 1.01 -9.62
CA ALA A 96 4.70 -0.44 -9.74
C ALA A 96 3.28 -0.95 -9.99
N LEU A 97 2.27 -0.34 -9.33
CA LEU A 97 0.87 -0.71 -9.53
C LEU A 97 0.34 -0.23 -10.89
N TRP A 98 0.68 1.00 -11.30
CA TRP A 98 0.19 1.56 -12.56
C TRP A 98 0.74 0.79 -13.78
N ARG A 99 1.98 0.30 -13.71
CA ARG A 99 2.57 -0.57 -14.73
C ARG A 99 1.82 -1.90 -14.94
N LEU A 100 0.99 -2.31 -13.98
CA LEU A 100 0.14 -3.50 -14.09
C LEU A 100 -1.22 -3.19 -14.72
N MET A 101 -1.52 -1.93 -15.04
CA MET A 101 -2.76 -1.53 -15.70
C MET A 101 -2.66 -1.73 -17.22
N PRO A 102 -3.78 -2.04 -17.90
CA PRO A 102 -3.78 -2.16 -19.35
C PRO A 102 -3.56 -0.78 -19.99
N PRO A 103 -2.95 -0.73 -21.19
CA PRO A 103 -2.71 0.53 -21.88
C PRO A 103 -4.01 1.19 -22.40
N THR A 104 -5.06 0.40 -22.63
CA THR A 104 -6.34 0.87 -23.14
C THR A 104 -7.36 1.01 -22.02
N ILE A 105 -7.96 2.19 -21.93
CA ILE A 105 -8.93 2.59 -20.88
C ILE A 105 -10.26 1.84 -21.05
N ALA A 106 -10.63 1.51 -22.29
CA ALA A 106 -11.90 0.87 -22.64
C ALA A 106 -12.19 -0.43 -21.86
N ASP A 107 -11.14 -1.13 -21.42
CA ASP A 107 -11.26 -2.41 -20.70
C ASP A 107 -11.19 -2.28 -19.17
N LEU A 108 -10.94 -1.07 -18.63
CA LEU A 108 -10.65 -0.87 -17.21
C LEU A 108 -11.81 -0.22 -16.45
N ASP A 109 -12.82 -1.03 -16.11
CA ASP A 109 -13.87 -0.66 -15.15
C ASP A 109 -13.32 -0.57 -13.71
N VAL A 110 -14.02 0.15 -12.83
CA VAL A 110 -13.76 0.27 -11.38
C VAL A 110 -13.55 -1.10 -10.73
N ARG A 111 -14.33 -2.11 -11.15
CA ARG A 111 -14.15 -3.50 -10.68
C ARG A 111 -12.81 -4.09 -11.11
N GLY A 112 -12.40 -3.87 -12.36
CA GLY A 112 -11.11 -4.32 -12.89
C GLY A 112 -9.93 -3.68 -12.14
N PHE A 113 -10.03 -2.38 -11.85
CA PHE A 113 -9.04 -1.67 -11.04
C PHE A 113 -8.91 -2.29 -9.64
N ARG A 114 -10.04 -2.49 -8.93
CA ARG A 114 -10.06 -3.10 -7.58
C ARG A 114 -9.46 -4.51 -7.57
N THR A 115 -9.71 -5.31 -8.60
CA THR A 115 -9.14 -6.66 -8.73
C THR A 115 -7.61 -6.62 -8.88
N ARG A 116 -7.09 -5.70 -9.70
CA ARG A 116 -5.64 -5.52 -9.88
C ARG A 116 -4.97 -4.94 -8.63
N GLU A 117 -5.62 -3.98 -7.97
CA GLU A 117 -5.19 -3.44 -6.68
C GLU A 117 -5.07 -4.55 -5.63
N LYS A 118 -6.09 -5.42 -5.51
CA LYS A 118 -6.03 -6.60 -4.63
C LYS A 118 -4.89 -7.53 -5.01
N LYS A 119 -4.72 -7.86 -6.28
CA LYS A 119 -3.61 -8.74 -6.75
C LYS A 119 -2.23 -8.15 -6.43
N PHE A 120 -2.08 -6.84 -6.53
CA PHE A 120 -0.86 -6.13 -6.13
C PHE A 120 -0.63 -6.20 -4.62
N LEU A 121 -1.66 -6.05 -3.80
CA LEU A 121 -1.57 -6.24 -2.35
C LEU A 121 -1.15 -7.66 -1.98
N TYR A 122 -1.77 -8.68 -2.57
CA TYR A 122 -1.41 -10.08 -2.36
C TYR A 122 0.05 -10.36 -2.72
N SER A 123 0.49 -9.96 -3.90
CA SER A 123 1.88 -10.20 -4.33
C SER A 123 2.92 -9.46 -3.48
N ASN A 124 2.59 -8.26 -2.97
CA ASN A 124 3.47 -7.56 -2.02
C ASN A 124 3.52 -8.25 -0.65
N LEU A 125 2.38 -8.75 -0.17
CA LEU A 125 2.31 -9.50 1.08
C LEU A 125 3.12 -10.80 0.98
N GLU A 126 2.98 -11.53 -0.12
CA GLU A 126 3.74 -12.74 -0.40
C GLU A 126 5.25 -12.49 -0.43
N LYS A 127 5.69 -11.40 -1.09
CA LYS A 127 7.10 -10.98 -1.06
C LYS A 127 7.62 -10.66 0.35
N GLN A 128 6.77 -10.14 1.23
CA GLN A 128 7.15 -9.90 2.62
C GLN A 128 7.27 -11.20 3.41
N ILE A 129 6.38 -12.17 3.18
CA ILE A 129 6.44 -13.50 3.80
C ILE A 129 7.69 -14.26 3.35
N GLN A 130 8.03 -14.17 2.06
CA GLN A 130 9.20 -14.86 1.47
C GLN A 130 10.53 -14.14 1.77
N ASP A 131 10.53 -12.97 2.41
CA ASP A 131 11.75 -12.27 2.81
C ASP A 131 12.52 -13.14 3.84
N LYS A 132 13.77 -13.46 3.51
CA LYS A 132 14.65 -14.44 4.20
C LYS A 132 14.80 -14.21 5.71
N ASN A 133 14.46 -13.01 6.19
CA ASN A 133 14.59 -12.60 7.58
C ASN A 133 13.34 -12.88 8.44
N SER A 134 12.36 -13.65 7.95
CA SER A 134 11.04 -13.73 8.59
C SER A 134 10.50 -15.16 8.76
N ARG A 135 11.25 -16.02 9.47
CA ARG A 135 10.75 -17.34 9.92
C ARG A 135 9.39 -17.28 10.61
N LEU A 136 9.12 -16.18 11.33
CA LEU A 136 7.83 -15.92 11.99
C LEU A 136 6.71 -15.55 11.01
N LEU A 137 7.02 -15.07 9.81
CA LEU A 137 5.99 -14.70 8.81
C LEU A 137 5.60 -15.88 7.92
N SER A 138 6.48 -16.87 7.74
CA SER A 138 6.17 -18.08 6.95
C SER A 138 5.07 -18.96 7.55
N SER A 139 4.77 -18.83 8.85
CA SER A 139 3.71 -19.57 9.54
C SER A 139 2.33 -18.92 9.43
N TYR A 140 2.22 -17.68 8.92
CA TYR A 140 0.95 -16.96 8.81
C TYR A 140 0.07 -17.43 7.64
N ARG A 141 -1.25 -17.37 7.81
CA ARG A 141 -2.22 -17.61 6.73
C ARG A 141 -2.30 -16.40 5.77
N PRO A 142 -2.19 -16.60 4.44
CA PRO A 142 -2.19 -15.52 3.45
C PRO A 142 -3.62 -15.05 3.09
N THR A 143 -4.45 -14.72 4.07
CA THR A 143 -5.83 -14.24 3.84
C THR A 143 -5.89 -12.73 4.10
N ILE A 144 -6.45 -11.88 3.22
CA ILE A 144 -6.59 -10.42 3.48
C ILE A 144 -7.85 -10.16 4.31
N ILE A 145 -7.81 -10.50 5.59
CA ILE A 145 -8.84 -10.18 6.58
C ILE A 145 -8.11 -9.70 7.84
N LEU A 146 -8.46 -8.55 8.42
CA LEU A 146 -7.79 -8.09 9.64
C LEU A 146 -7.81 -9.19 10.71
N ASP A 147 -6.66 -9.48 11.34
CA ASP A 147 -6.56 -10.61 12.26
C ASP A 147 -7.57 -10.43 13.42
N PRO A 148 -8.46 -11.42 13.68
CA PRO A 148 -9.43 -11.33 14.76
C PRO A 148 -8.80 -11.05 16.12
N ILE A 149 -7.53 -11.44 16.34
CA ILE A 149 -6.78 -11.14 17.56
C ILE A 149 -6.71 -9.63 17.85
N LEU A 150 -6.78 -8.78 16.83
CA LEU A 150 -6.74 -7.33 17.00
C LEU A 150 -8.06 -6.72 17.49
N TRP A 151 -9.14 -7.50 17.50
CA TRP A 151 -10.49 -7.03 17.84
C TRP A 151 -11.02 -7.57 19.16
N LEU A 152 -10.29 -8.49 19.81
CA LEU A 152 -10.70 -9.05 21.08
C LEU A 152 -10.54 -8.01 22.19
N PRO A 153 -11.59 -7.73 23.00
CA PRO A 153 -11.45 -6.88 24.17
C PRO A 153 -10.60 -7.64 25.21
N MET A 154 -9.36 -7.22 25.36
CA MET A 154 -8.42 -7.84 26.28
C MET A 154 -7.44 -6.81 26.82
N THR A 155 -6.83 -7.13 27.96
CA THR A 155 -5.77 -6.32 28.54
C THR A 155 -4.51 -6.36 27.67
N HIS A 156 -3.61 -5.40 27.87
CA HIS A 156 -2.35 -5.32 27.13
C HIS A 156 -1.50 -6.60 27.26
N GLU A 157 -1.50 -7.21 28.46
CA GLU A 157 -0.75 -8.44 28.71
C GLU A 157 -1.33 -9.65 27.97
N GLU A 158 -2.65 -9.77 27.96
CA GLU A 158 -3.36 -10.82 27.22
C GLU A 158 -3.14 -10.68 25.71
N SER A 159 -3.23 -9.45 25.19
CA SER A 159 -2.92 -9.16 23.78
C SER A 159 -1.50 -9.55 23.43
N SER A 160 -0.52 -9.20 24.27
CA SER A 160 0.87 -9.61 24.05
C SER A 160 1.05 -11.13 24.10
N ARG A 161 0.32 -11.85 24.98
CA ARG A 161 0.39 -13.32 25.07
C ARG A 161 -0.24 -13.98 23.85
N CYS A 162 -1.44 -13.55 23.44
CA CYS A 162 -2.11 -14.03 22.24
C CYS A 162 -1.28 -13.81 20.99
N LEU A 163 -0.64 -12.63 20.85
CA LEU A 163 0.26 -12.34 19.74
C LEU A 163 1.45 -13.30 19.70
N ARG A 164 2.12 -13.55 20.84
CA ARG A 164 3.23 -14.51 20.94
C ARG A 164 2.79 -15.93 20.61
N TRP A 165 1.66 -16.37 21.17
CA TRP A 165 1.11 -17.71 20.90
C TRP A 165 0.74 -17.90 19.42
N HIS A 166 0.18 -16.88 18.79
CA HIS A 166 -0.16 -16.90 17.37
C HIS A 166 1.09 -16.92 16.47
N LEU A 167 2.17 -16.29 16.92
CA LEU A 167 3.44 -16.18 16.20
C LEU A 167 4.32 -17.43 16.27
N GLY A 168 4.09 -18.31 17.26
CA GLY A 168 4.96 -19.44 17.58
C GLY A 168 5.98 -19.10 18.66
#